data_AF-A0A432Z444-F1
#
_entry.id   AF-A0A432Z444-F1
#
_cell.length_a   1.000
_cell.length_b   1.000
_cell.length_c   1.000
_cell.angle_alpha   90.00
_cell.angle_beta   90.00
_cell.angle_gamma   90.00
#
_symmetry.space_group_name_H-M   'P 1'
#
loop_
_entity.id
_entity.type
_entity.pdbx_description
1 polymer ?
#
loop_
_entity_poly.entity_id
_entity_poly.type
_entity_poly.pdbx_seq_one_letter_code
_entity_poly.pdbx_strand_id
1 'polypeptide(L)'
;MSLTQRLVILAGLVGLLFFNASEAQLWAATVDYQLSWYRLGVPLAWGVVLGALLQLLGVQQLTKWLEPLTFISASLTTLGLTGAAAVYVAHQQTALLLPPFMVAAIGVGLYLFVYSYARFAAAQRNKKES
;
A
#
# COMPACT_ATOMS: atom_id res chain seq x y z
N MET A 1 -8.64 -21.17 -11.62
CA MET A 1 -7.76 -19.99 -11.81
C MET A 1 -7.24 -19.56 -10.44
N SER A 2 -5.92 -19.44 -10.27
CA SER A 2 -5.31 -19.14 -8.96
C SER A 2 -5.43 -17.65 -8.57
N LEU A 3 -5.34 -17.35 -7.27
CA LEU A 3 -5.35 -15.98 -6.74
C LEU A 3 -4.21 -15.15 -7.35
N THR A 4 -3.00 -15.71 -7.42
CA THR A 4 -1.83 -15.08 -8.05
C THR A 4 -2.11 -14.69 -9.49
N GLN A 5 -2.73 -15.58 -10.27
CA GLN A 5 -3.05 -15.29 -11.67
C GLN A 5 -4.08 -14.15 -11.79
N ARG A 6 -5.06 -14.08 -10.89
CA ARG A 6 -6.02 -12.96 -10.84
C ARG A 6 -5.31 -11.64 -10.51
N LEU A 7 -4.38 -11.64 -9.55
CA LEU A 7 -3.61 -10.45 -9.19
C LEU A 7 -2.73 -9.95 -10.34
N VAL A 8 -2.08 -10.87 -11.07
CA VAL A 8 -1.28 -10.52 -12.25
C VAL A 8 -2.14 -9.88 -13.34
N ILE A 9 -3.33 -10.43 -13.61
CA ILE A 9 -4.25 -9.84 -14.60
C ILE A 9 -4.72 -8.45 -14.14
N LEU A 10 -5.09 -8.29 -12.87
CA LEU A 10 -5.48 -6.99 -12.33
C LEU A 10 -4.33 -5.98 -12.39
N ALA A 11 -3.10 -6.39 -12.10
CA ALA A 11 -1.90 -5.56 -12.23
C ALA A 11 -1.66 -5.12 -13.68
N GLY A 12 -1.81 -6.05 -14.63
CA GLY A 12 -1.74 -5.73 -16.06
C GLY A 12 -2.81 -4.71 -16.47
N LEU A 13 -4.06 -4.88 -16.03
CA LEU A 13 -5.15 -3.95 -16.31
C LEU A 13 -4.92 -2.56 -15.69
N VAL A 14 -4.45 -2.50 -14.45
CA VAL A 14 -4.10 -1.23 -13.80
C VAL A 14 -2.92 -0.56 -14.51
N GLY A 15 -1.91 -1.34 -14.91
CA GLY A 15 -0.81 -0.86 -15.75
C GLY A 15 -1.31 -0.25 -17.05
N LEU A 16 -2.21 -0.93 -17.77
CA LEU A 16 -2.81 -0.40 -19.01
C LEU A 16 -3.64 0.87 -18.76
N LEU A 17 -4.37 0.95 -17.65
CA LEU A 17 -5.12 2.15 -17.29
C LEU A 17 -4.18 3.35 -17.09
N PHE A 18 -3.11 3.18 -16.34
CA PHE A 18 -2.11 4.22 -16.11
C PHE A 18 -1.29 4.56 -17.35
N PHE A 19 -1.01 3.57 -18.21
CA PHE A 19 -0.32 3.78 -19.48
C PHE A 19 -1.12 4.69 -20.43
N ASN A 20 -2.44 4.53 -20.46
CA ASN A 20 -3.33 5.32 -21.31
C ASN A 20 -3.79 6.64 -20.65
N ALA A 21 -3.45 6.88 -19.38
CA ALA A 21 -3.78 8.13 -18.71
C ALA A 21 -2.96 9.27 -19.31
N SER A 22 -3.63 10.39 -19.62
CA SER A 22 -2.94 11.57 -20.15
C SER A 22 -2.17 12.30 -19.05
N GLU A 23 -1.14 13.06 -19.42
CA GLU A 23 -0.38 13.89 -18.47
C GLU A 23 -1.31 14.81 -17.66
N ALA A 24 -2.29 15.42 -18.32
CA ALA A 24 -3.26 16.30 -17.68
C ALA A 24 -4.12 15.57 -16.61
N GLN A 25 -4.49 14.32 -16.85
CA GLN A 25 -5.24 13.51 -15.88
C GLN A 25 -4.39 13.14 -14.66
N LEU A 26 -3.13 12.74 -14.90
CA LEU A 26 -2.18 12.39 -13.83
C LEU A 26 -1.80 13.62 -12.99
N TRP A 27 -1.64 14.76 -13.66
CA TRP A 27 -1.39 16.03 -13.00
C TRP A 27 -2.61 16.50 -12.19
N ALA A 28 -3.82 16.42 -12.76
CA ALA A 28 -5.05 16.74 -12.03
C ALA A 28 -5.20 15.87 -10.78
N ALA A 29 -4.99 14.55 -10.90
CA ALA A 29 -5.00 13.65 -9.73
C ALA A 29 -3.95 14.05 -8.68
N THR A 30 -2.77 14.52 -9.10
CA THR A 30 -1.73 15.00 -8.17
C THR A 30 -2.20 16.25 -7.43
N VAL A 31 -2.82 17.20 -8.12
CA VAL A 31 -3.31 18.46 -7.52
C VAL A 31 -4.53 18.23 -6.63
N ASP A 32 -5.52 17.48 -7.11
CA ASP A 32 -6.80 17.24 -6.42
C ASP A 32 -6.60 16.50 -5.09
N TYR A 33 -5.72 15.49 -5.08
CA TYR A 33 -5.37 14.75 -3.87
C TYR A 33 -4.18 15.37 -3.12
N GLN A 34 -3.67 16.51 -3.59
CA GLN A 34 -2.52 17.23 -3.05
C GLN A 34 -1.31 16.30 -2.80
N LEU A 35 -1.05 15.41 -3.75
CA LEU A 35 0.01 14.41 -3.64
C LEU A 35 1.38 15.09 -3.70
N SER A 36 2.29 14.57 -2.90
CA SER A 36 3.69 15.01 -2.86
C SER A 36 4.56 13.87 -2.35
N TRP A 37 5.85 13.93 -2.65
CA TRP A 37 6.82 12.94 -2.17
C TRP A 37 6.81 12.79 -0.65
N TYR A 38 6.61 13.90 0.07
CA TYR A 38 6.45 13.87 1.52
C TYR A 38 5.19 13.09 1.95
N ARG A 39 4.06 13.32 1.27
CA ARG A 39 2.81 12.63 1.59
C ARG A 39 2.84 11.13 1.31
N LEU A 40 3.74 10.66 0.45
CA LEU A 40 3.95 9.22 0.28
C LEU A 40 4.42 8.55 1.58
N GLY A 41 5.14 9.26 2.46
CA GLY A 41 5.58 8.70 3.75
C GLY A 41 4.47 8.59 4.80
N VAL A 42 3.37 9.31 4.63
CA VAL A 42 2.29 9.40 5.62
C VAL A 42 1.61 8.03 5.86
N PRO A 43 1.20 7.27 4.82
CA PRO A 43 0.66 5.93 5.02
C PRO A 43 1.63 4.98 5.73
N LEU A 44 2.94 5.09 5.46
CA LEU A 44 3.96 4.22 6.06
C LEU A 44 4.09 4.50 7.55
N ALA A 45 4.21 5.78 7.91
CA ALA A 45 4.31 6.21 9.31
C ALA A 45 3.07 5.81 10.11
N TRP A 46 1.87 6.08 9.57
CA TRP A 46 0.63 5.69 10.22
C TRP A 46 0.45 4.19 10.31
N GLY A 47 0.92 3.43 9.32
CA GLY A 47 0.92 1.97 9.37
C GLY A 47 1.60 1.47 10.63
N VAL A 48 2.85 1.87 10.84
CA VAL A 48 3.63 1.47 12.02
C VAL A 48 2.95 1.91 13.33
N VAL A 49 2.55 3.19 13.42
CA VAL A 49 1.98 3.78 14.64
C VAL A 49 0.65 3.12 15.01
N LEU A 50 -0.27 2.98 14.07
CA LEU A 50 -1.60 2.41 14.33
C LEU A 50 -1.52 0.92 14.66
N GLY A 51 -0.63 0.17 13.98
CA GLY A 51 -0.45 -1.26 14.24
C GLY A 51 0.01 -1.50 15.68
N ALA A 52 1.01 -0.74 16.13
CA ALA A 52 1.48 -0.80 17.51
C ALA A 52 0.41 -0.37 18.50
N LEU A 53 -0.28 0.75 18.23
CA LEU A 53 -1.30 1.31 19.10
C LEU A 53 -2.47 0.35 19.31
N LEU A 54 -3.02 -0.26 18.25
CA LEU A 54 -4.14 -1.19 18.38
C LEU A 54 -3.77 -2.44 19.18
N GLN A 55 -2.53 -2.91 19.05
CA GLN A 55 -2.06 -4.01 19.85
C GLN A 55 -1.88 -3.62 21.33
N LEU A 56 -1.39 -2.41 21.61
CA LEU A 56 -1.30 -1.88 22.98
C LEU A 56 -2.69 -1.75 23.62
N LEU A 57 -3.71 -1.39 22.84
CA LEU A 57 -5.11 -1.36 23.27
C LEU A 57 -5.76 -2.75 23.40
N GLY A 58 -5.03 -3.83 23.04
CA GLY A 58 -5.51 -5.21 23.20
C GLY A 58 -6.59 -5.63 22.21
N VAL A 59 -6.66 -5.01 21.02
CA VAL A 59 -7.70 -5.28 20.02
C VAL A 59 -7.46 -6.61 19.31
N GLN A 60 -7.88 -7.72 19.91
CA GLN A 60 -7.63 -9.08 19.38
C GLN A 60 -8.35 -9.39 18.07
N GLN A 61 -9.42 -8.65 17.75
CA GLN A 61 -10.24 -8.85 16.56
C GLN A 61 -9.45 -8.68 15.27
N LEU A 62 -8.34 -7.93 15.30
CA LEU A 62 -7.50 -7.72 14.13
C LEU A 62 -6.72 -8.98 13.71
N THR A 63 -6.55 -9.93 14.62
CA THR A 63 -5.79 -11.17 14.37
C THR A 63 -6.37 -12.00 13.21
N LYS A 64 -7.71 -12.09 13.10
CA LYS A 64 -8.38 -12.79 11.98
C LYS A 64 -8.29 -12.03 10.65
N TRP A 65 -7.94 -10.74 10.69
CA TRP A 65 -7.81 -9.89 9.51
C TRP A 65 -6.37 -9.79 9.01
N LEU A 66 -5.37 -10.33 9.71
CA LEU A 66 -3.97 -10.21 9.31
C LEU A 66 -3.72 -10.79 7.92
N GLU A 67 -4.26 -11.98 7.64
CA GLU A 67 -4.14 -12.64 6.35
C GLU A 67 -4.80 -11.84 5.20
N PRO A 68 -6.10 -11.50 5.24
CA PRO A 68 -6.72 -10.75 4.16
C PRO A 68 -6.10 -9.36 3.98
N LEU A 69 -5.70 -8.68 5.06
CA LEU A 69 -5.01 -7.39 4.96
C LEU A 69 -3.64 -7.51 4.31
N THR A 70 -2.90 -8.60 4.56
CA THR A 70 -1.63 -8.87 3.89
C THR A 70 -1.82 -9.07 2.39
N PHE A 71 -2.87 -9.80 1.98
CA PHE A 71 -3.21 -9.95 0.57
C PHE A 71 -3.60 -8.62 -0.08
N ILE A 72 -4.43 -7.81 0.57
CA ILE A 72 -4.82 -6.48 0.08
C ILE A 72 -3.57 -5.61 -0.08
N SER A 73 -2.70 -5.61 0.93
CA SER A 73 -1.43 -4.90 0.92
C SER A 73 -0.55 -5.30 -0.28
N ALA A 74 -0.33 -6.61 -0.48
CA ALA A 74 0.46 -7.12 -1.60
C ALA A 74 -0.16 -6.74 -2.95
N SER A 75 -1.50 -6.77 -3.03
CA SER A 75 -2.24 -6.35 -4.22
C SER A 75 -2.00 -4.88 -4.52
N LEU A 76 -2.31 -3.98 -3.57
CA LEU A 76 -2.14 -2.53 -3.74
C LEU A 76 -0.70 -2.13 -4.09
N THR A 77 0.26 -2.76 -3.41
CA THR A 77 1.69 -2.53 -3.68
C THR A 77 2.04 -2.93 -5.11
N THR A 78 1.60 -4.11 -5.55
CA THR A 78 1.86 -4.59 -6.92
C THR A 78 1.19 -3.70 -7.96
N LEU A 79 -0.11 -3.41 -7.78
CA LEU A 79 -0.89 -2.57 -8.69
C LEU A 79 -0.27 -1.17 -8.83
N GLY A 80 0.11 -0.55 -7.71
CA GLY A 80 0.72 0.77 -7.69
C GLY A 80 2.09 0.79 -8.36
N LEU A 81 2.95 -0.20 -8.11
CA LEU A 81 4.27 -0.29 -8.75
C LEU A 81 4.18 -0.58 -10.25
N THR A 82 3.25 -1.46 -10.67
CA THR A 82 2.98 -1.70 -12.10
C THR A 82 2.45 -0.44 -12.78
N GLY A 83 1.53 0.29 -12.13
CA GLY A 83 1.04 1.57 -12.62
C GLY A 83 2.17 2.60 -12.75
N ALA A 84 3.07 2.69 -11.77
CA ALA A 84 4.20 3.63 -11.82
C ALA A 84 5.17 3.28 -12.96
N ALA A 85 5.49 2.00 -13.15
CA ALA A 85 6.29 1.56 -14.28
C ALA A 85 5.63 1.93 -15.62
N ALA A 86 4.32 1.74 -15.75
CA ALA A 86 3.57 2.09 -16.95
C ALA A 86 3.58 3.61 -17.24
N VAL A 87 3.34 4.45 -16.23
CA VAL A 87 3.42 5.92 -16.37
C VAL A 87 4.82 6.36 -16.77
N TYR A 88 5.87 5.80 -16.14
CA TYR A 88 7.24 6.18 -16.45
C TYR A 88 7.61 5.85 -17.89
N VAL A 89 7.20 4.67 -18.38
CA VAL A 89 7.44 4.27 -19.77
C VAL A 89 6.68 5.18 -20.75
N ALA A 90 5.44 5.57 -20.42
CA ALA A 90 4.60 6.39 -21.30
C ALA A 90 5.06 7.87 -21.36
N HIS A 91 5.42 8.47 -20.22
CA HIS A 91 5.59 9.92 -20.11
C HIS A 91 7.01 10.36 -19.74
N GLN A 92 7.86 9.46 -19.24
CA GLN A 92 9.25 9.73 -18.83
C GLN A 92 9.43 10.87 -17.79
N GLN A 93 8.37 11.23 -17.07
CA GLN A 93 8.40 12.28 -16.05
C GLN A 93 8.14 11.71 -14.66
N THR A 94 9.10 11.88 -13.75
CA THR A 94 9.03 11.34 -12.39
C THR A 94 7.91 11.97 -11.56
N ALA A 95 7.54 13.23 -11.83
CA ALA A 95 6.47 13.92 -11.11
C ALA A 95 5.10 13.25 -11.30
N LEU A 96 4.85 12.68 -12.49
CA LEU A 96 3.58 12.02 -12.83
C LEU A 96 3.44 10.63 -12.19
N LEU A 97 4.49 10.13 -11.53
CA LEU A 97 4.48 8.85 -10.80
C LEU A 97 3.81 8.95 -9.43
N LEU A 98 3.54 10.16 -8.94
CA LEU A 98 2.97 10.37 -7.61
C LEU A 98 1.63 9.64 -7.40
N PRO A 99 0.64 9.68 -8.33
CA PRO A 99 -0.60 8.93 -8.16
C PRO A 99 -0.41 7.40 -7.99
N PRO A 100 0.28 6.68 -8.90
CA PRO A 100 0.49 5.25 -8.71
C PRO A 100 1.40 4.92 -7.51
N PHE A 101 2.37 5.78 -7.19
CA PHE A 101 3.17 5.61 -5.97
C PHE A 101 2.36 5.79 -4.69
N MET A 102 1.34 6.65 -4.68
CA MET A 102 0.46 6.76 -3.52
C MET A 102 -0.32 5.46 -3.29
N VAL A 103 -0.79 4.80 -4.34
CA VAL A 103 -1.44 3.47 -4.24
C VAL A 103 -0.48 2.44 -3.65
N ALA A 104 0.77 2.42 -4.14
CA ALA A 104 1.80 1.54 -3.61
C ALA A 104 2.13 1.86 -2.13
N ALA A 105 2.24 3.14 -1.78
CA ALA A 105 2.51 3.60 -0.42
C ALA A 105 1.40 3.20 0.55
N ILE A 106 0.13 3.25 0.14
CA ILE A 106 -0.99 2.74 0.94
C ILE A 106 -0.84 1.22 1.15
N GLY A 107 -0.48 0.47 0.11
CA GLY A 107 -0.20 -0.97 0.22
C GLY A 107 0.90 -1.25 1.26
N VAL A 108 2.04 -0.58 1.15
CA VAL A 108 3.16 -0.72 2.09
C VAL A 108 2.78 -0.25 3.51
N GLY A 109 2.02 0.84 3.63
CA GLY A 109 1.50 1.29 4.91
C GLY A 109 0.62 0.25 5.59
N LEU A 110 -0.26 -0.42 4.82
CA LEU A 110 -1.08 -1.51 5.32
C LEU A 110 -0.24 -2.74 5.72
N TYR A 111 0.81 -3.05 4.98
CA TYR A 111 1.77 -4.08 5.39
C TYR A 111 2.40 -3.75 6.75
N LEU A 112 2.93 -2.53 6.89
CA LEU A 112 3.58 -2.07 8.11
C LEU A 112 2.63 -2.06 9.31
N PHE A 113 1.34 -1.78 9.07
CA PHE A 113 0.29 -1.89 10.06
C PHE A 113 0.12 -3.31 10.60
N VAL A 114 -0.10 -4.28 9.71
CA VAL A 114 -0.24 -5.70 10.07
C VAL A 114 1.03 -6.22 10.75
N TYR A 115 2.19 -5.87 10.19
CA TYR A 115 3.50 -6.24 10.72
C TYR A 115 3.72 -5.70 12.13
N SER A 116 3.51 -4.39 12.33
CA SER A 116 3.68 -3.73 13.63
C SER A 116 2.76 -4.36 14.69
N TYR A 117 1.48 -4.54 14.36
CA TYR A 117 0.53 -5.20 15.26
C TYR A 117 1.00 -6.60 15.66
N ALA A 118 1.37 -7.44 14.68
CA ALA A 118 1.82 -8.82 14.95
C ALA A 118 3.11 -8.85 15.77
N ARG A 119 4.06 -7.94 15.49
CA ARG A 119 5.33 -7.84 16.20
C ARG A 119 5.15 -7.50 17.68
N PHE A 120 4.28 -6.54 18.00
CA PHE A 120 3.96 -6.17 19.36
C PHE A 120 3.13 -7.25 20.08
N ALA A 121 2.28 -7.97 19.36
CA ALA A 121 1.52 -9.09 19.92
C ALA A 121 2.44 -10.22 20.39
N ALA A 122 3.43 -10.56 19.56
CA ALA A 122 4.47 -11.53 19.91
C ALA A 122 5.30 -11.07 21.10
N ALA A 123 5.71 -9.79 21.14
CA ALA A 123 6.47 -9.24 22.26
C ALA A 123 5.70 -9.31 23.61
N GLN A 124 4.39 -9.03 23.60
CA GLN A 124 3.55 -9.15 24.80
C GLN A 124 3.38 -10.60 25.26
N ARG A 125 3.26 -11.56 24.34
CA ARG A 125 3.18 -12.99 24.68
C ARG A 125 4.46 -13.46 25.37
N ASN A 126 5.63 -13.14 24.80
CA ASN A 126 6.93 -13.51 25.38
C ASN A 126 7.13 -12.95 26.79
N LYS A 127 6.61 -11.73 27.07
CA LYS A 127 6.68 -11.12 28.41
C LYS A 127 5.77 -11.80 29.44
N LYS A 128 4.69 -12.46 29.02
CA LYS A 128 3.80 -13.21 29.93
C LYS A 128 4.33 -14.59 30.28
N GLU A 129 5.25 -15.13 29.48
CA GLU A 129 5.85 -16.46 29.66
C GLU A 129 7.17 -16.42 30.45
N SER A 130 7.69 -15.24 30.78
CA SER A 130 8.87 -14.98 31.63
C SER A 130 8.48 -14.55 33.04
#